data_AF-A0A3M1G4R3-F1
#
_entry.id   AF-A0A3M1G4R3-F1
#
_cell.length_a   1.000
_cell.length_b   1.000
_cell.length_c   1.000
_cell.angle_alpha   90.00
_cell.angle_beta   90.00
_cell.angle_gamma   90.00
#
_symmetry.space_group_name_H-M   'P 1'
#
loop_
_entity.id
_entity.type
_entity.pdbx_description
1 polymer ?
#
loop_
_entity_poly.entity_id
_entity_poly.type
_entity_poly.pdbx_seq_one_letter_code
_entity_poly.pdbx_strand_id
1 'polypeptide(L)'
;MGSVEDVAAEGDTFNPLYRESAYCAACHYQVVNEGTLIYNSFGEWLASPYSDPETGRTCQDCHMPVAPPHKGRFEGVYNAIDWLEENAGGELPGPLSVLAARSDRNFFVLPEKGGQYRDPEEVHLHDMPGVSDEIFMRNAVAMDLTSRSHNGELVVQARVMNKGAGHHIPTGSPLRQMFLVIEATDASGAPLTLKQGGALPEWAVDLAGAPGKAFAKVLRDELTGEEPTYAHWRTVVIAEDTRIPARATDISSYTFAAPENGPVTVRARLVFRRSPLDLQQWKGWDDPDMILAEKELVIE
;
A
#
# COMPACT_ATOMS: atom_id res chain seq x y z
N MET A 1 2.92 5.32 24.72
CA MET A 1 3.84 6.30 25.36
C MET A 1 2.97 7.18 26.21
N GLY A 2 3.15 7.14 27.54
CA GLY A 2 2.43 8.01 28.44
C GLY A 2 3.09 9.38 28.54
N SER A 3 2.30 10.42 28.74
CA SER A 3 2.81 11.77 29.02
C SER A 3 3.43 11.81 30.43
N VAL A 4 4.19 12.86 30.75
CA VAL A 4 4.81 13.05 32.08
C VAL A 4 3.75 13.10 33.20
N GLU A 5 2.49 13.38 32.86
CA GLU A 5 1.35 13.38 33.78
C GLU A 5 0.85 11.96 34.13
N ASP A 6 1.15 10.94 33.33
CA ASP A 6 0.80 9.53 33.60
C ASP A 6 1.60 8.93 34.78
N VAL A 7 2.60 9.64 35.30
CA VAL A 7 3.39 9.20 36.47
C VAL A 7 2.67 9.50 37.79
N ALA A 8 1.75 10.47 37.81
CA ALA A 8 1.14 10.99 39.04
C ALA A 8 -0.40 11.00 39.05
N ALA A 9 -1.07 10.70 37.93
CA ALA A 9 -2.52 10.62 37.87
C ALA A 9 -3.04 9.27 38.39
N GLU A 10 -4.09 9.30 39.21
CA GLU A 10 -4.86 8.11 39.58
C GLU A 10 -5.70 7.66 38.37
N GLY A 11 -5.09 6.94 37.43
CA GLY A 11 -5.76 6.31 36.30
C GLY A 11 -5.02 6.45 34.98
N ASP A 12 -5.24 5.50 34.07
CA ASP A 12 -4.74 5.58 32.70
C ASP A 12 -5.43 6.74 31.96
N THR A 13 -4.65 7.68 31.43
CA THR A 13 -5.19 8.85 30.71
C THR A 13 -5.30 8.55 29.21
N PHE A 14 -6.53 8.48 28.69
CA PHE A 14 -6.78 8.35 27.24
C PHE A 14 -6.79 9.73 26.56
N ASN A 15 -5.99 9.90 25.51
CA ASN A 15 -6.01 11.10 24.65
C ASN A 15 -6.82 10.80 23.36
N PRO A 16 -7.89 11.57 23.05
CA PRO A 16 -8.68 11.38 21.83
C PRO A 16 -7.87 11.38 20.53
N LEU A 17 -6.74 12.09 20.50
CA LEU A 17 -5.83 12.16 19.34
C LEU A 17 -5.42 10.76 18.85
N TYR A 18 -5.35 9.74 19.73
CA TYR A 18 -4.98 8.39 19.33
C TYR A 18 -5.96 7.73 18.33
N ARG A 19 -7.21 8.22 18.26
CA ARG A 19 -8.22 7.77 17.29
C ARG A 19 -8.24 8.59 16.01
N GLU A 20 -7.40 9.61 15.88
CA GLU A 20 -7.39 10.52 14.74
C GLU A 20 -6.17 10.28 13.85
N SER A 21 -6.34 10.39 12.53
CA SER A 21 -5.22 10.36 11.58
C SER A 21 -4.17 11.45 11.86
N ALA A 22 -4.55 12.52 12.57
CA ALA A 22 -3.65 13.58 13.02
C ALA A 22 -2.52 13.06 13.91
N TYR A 23 -2.72 11.94 14.63
CA TYR A 23 -1.64 11.26 15.36
C TYR A 23 -0.49 10.83 14.44
N CYS A 24 -0.81 10.40 13.23
CA CYS A 24 0.17 9.96 12.23
C CYS A 24 0.88 11.13 11.54
N ALA A 25 0.27 12.33 11.54
CA ALA A 25 0.74 13.49 10.79
C ALA A 25 2.14 13.95 11.22
N ALA A 26 2.49 13.79 12.51
CA ALA A 26 3.80 14.22 13.04
C ALA A 26 4.99 13.59 12.30
N CYS A 27 4.83 12.39 11.75
CA CYS A 27 5.87 11.67 11.01
C CYS A 27 5.52 11.47 9.53
N HIS A 28 4.23 11.41 9.18
CA HIS A 28 3.76 11.18 7.80
C HIS A 28 3.41 12.48 7.04
N TYR A 29 3.86 13.62 7.57
CA TYR A 29 3.88 14.92 6.92
C TYR A 29 5.21 15.61 7.23
N GLN A 30 6.01 15.88 6.20
CA GLN A 30 7.29 16.55 6.35
C GLN A 30 7.58 17.45 5.16
N VAL A 31 7.76 18.72 5.48
CA VAL A 31 8.38 19.73 4.61
C VAL A 31 9.87 19.74 4.92
N VAL A 32 10.71 19.70 3.90
CA VAL A 32 12.16 19.87 4.03
C VAL A 32 12.61 21.08 3.22
N ASN A 33 13.72 21.68 3.65
CA ASN A 33 14.21 22.95 3.12
C ASN A 33 13.13 24.04 3.19
N GLU A 34 13.35 25.16 2.50
CA GLU A 34 12.51 26.36 2.51
C GLU A 34 11.09 26.17 1.89
N GLY A 35 10.50 24.97 1.96
CA GLY A 35 9.09 24.75 1.58
C GLY A 35 8.81 23.49 0.77
N THR A 36 9.81 22.65 0.45
CA THR A 36 9.60 21.49 -0.43
C THR A 36 8.93 20.34 0.32
N LEU A 37 7.72 19.99 -0.11
CA LEU A 37 6.89 18.96 0.51
C LEU A 37 7.28 17.56 0.02
N ILE A 38 8.19 16.91 0.75
CA ILE A 38 8.76 15.61 0.36
C ILE A 38 7.88 14.45 0.80
N TYR A 39 7.50 14.43 2.09
CA TYR A 39 6.61 13.42 2.65
C TYR A 39 5.25 14.07 2.91
N ASN A 40 4.19 13.59 2.27
CA ASN A 40 2.86 14.20 2.40
C ASN A 40 1.73 13.18 2.46
N SER A 41 1.96 11.99 2.99
CA SER A 41 0.91 10.97 3.05
C SER A 41 -0.33 11.47 3.80
N PHE A 42 -0.12 12.22 4.90
CA PHE A 42 -1.22 12.83 5.64
C PHE A 42 -1.94 13.95 4.87
N GLY A 43 -1.22 14.85 4.20
CA GLY A 43 -1.88 15.92 3.43
C GLY A 43 -2.56 15.40 2.16
N GLU A 44 -2.00 14.37 1.52
CA GLU A 44 -2.66 13.63 0.44
C GLU A 44 -3.96 12.97 0.93
N TRP A 45 -3.94 12.38 2.14
CA TRP A 45 -5.12 11.85 2.81
C TRP A 45 -6.16 12.93 3.13
N LEU A 46 -5.73 14.06 3.70
CA LEU A 46 -6.58 15.21 3.98
C LEU A 46 -7.30 15.73 2.73
N ALA A 47 -6.62 15.73 1.58
CA ALA A 47 -7.20 16.16 0.31
C ALA A 47 -8.13 15.12 -0.34
N SER A 48 -8.22 13.92 0.22
CA SER A 48 -9.05 12.83 -0.31
C SER A 48 -10.42 12.75 0.37
N PRO A 49 -11.40 12.04 -0.21
CA PRO A 49 -12.67 11.76 0.47
C PRO A 49 -12.54 10.98 1.79
N TYR A 50 -11.38 10.37 2.08
CA TYR A 50 -11.21 9.60 3.32
C TYR A 50 -11.01 10.50 4.55
N SER A 51 -10.73 11.79 4.37
CA SER A 51 -10.66 12.75 5.48
C SER A 51 -12.02 13.24 5.95
N ASP A 52 -13.10 12.86 5.27
CA ASP A 52 -14.46 13.18 5.68
C ASP A 52 -14.75 12.57 7.07
N PRO A 53 -15.14 13.38 8.07
CA PRO A 53 -15.28 12.91 9.44
C PRO A 53 -16.49 11.99 9.67
N GLU A 54 -17.44 11.93 8.73
CA GLU A 54 -18.66 11.13 8.85
C GLU A 54 -18.60 9.83 8.02
N THR A 55 -17.99 9.89 6.85
CA THR A 55 -18.01 8.83 5.84
C THR A 55 -16.63 8.33 5.42
N GLY A 56 -15.58 9.01 5.89
CA GLY A 56 -14.20 8.71 5.58
C GLY A 56 -13.64 7.50 6.32
N ARG A 57 -12.32 7.39 6.27
CA ARG A 57 -11.55 6.34 6.95
C ARG A 57 -10.25 6.92 7.48
N THR A 58 -9.93 6.61 8.72
CA THR A 58 -8.70 7.04 9.36
C THR A 58 -7.49 6.26 8.82
N CYS A 59 -6.28 6.74 9.13
CA CYS A 59 -5.07 5.96 8.88
C CYS A 59 -5.12 4.62 9.62
N GLN A 60 -5.63 4.63 10.85
CA GLN A 60 -5.74 3.48 11.74
C GLN A 60 -6.70 2.42 11.18
N ASP A 61 -7.80 2.81 10.52
CA ASP A 61 -8.77 1.85 9.97
C ASP A 61 -8.14 0.86 8.97
N CYS A 62 -7.10 1.30 8.26
CA CYS A 62 -6.41 0.49 7.25
C CYS A 62 -5.06 -0.05 7.75
N HIS A 63 -4.27 0.76 8.46
CA HIS A 63 -2.92 0.40 8.90
C HIS A 63 -2.90 -0.19 10.32
N MET A 64 -3.94 -0.02 11.10
CA MET A 64 -4.07 -0.64 12.41
C MET A 64 -5.43 -1.33 12.53
N PRO A 65 -5.77 -2.25 11.61
CA PRO A 65 -7.10 -2.84 11.58
C PRO A 65 -7.41 -3.51 12.92
N VAL A 66 -8.68 -3.47 13.31
CA VAL A 66 -9.15 -4.18 14.50
C VAL A 66 -8.74 -5.65 14.38
N ALA A 67 -8.14 -6.18 15.45
CA ALA A 67 -7.77 -7.57 15.52
C ALA A 67 -9.02 -8.41 15.26
N PRO A 68 -8.98 -9.40 14.37
CA PRO A 68 -10.11 -10.29 14.23
C PRO A 68 -10.41 -10.87 15.61
N PRO A 69 -11.70 -10.95 16.02
CA PRO A 69 -12.04 -11.57 17.29
C PRO A 69 -11.35 -12.93 17.31
N HIS A 70 -10.61 -13.22 18.39
CA HIS A 70 -9.80 -14.42 18.52
C HIS A 70 -10.67 -15.69 18.39
N LYS A 71 -11.03 -16.09 17.17
CA LYS A 71 -11.50 -17.44 16.83
C LYS A 71 -10.29 -18.36 16.67
N GLY A 72 -9.29 -18.20 17.54
CA GLY A 72 -7.99 -18.84 17.40
C GLY A 72 -7.96 -20.19 18.10
N ARG A 73 -7.55 -21.26 17.37
CA ARG A 73 -6.99 -22.57 17.82
C ARG A 73 -7.68 -23.38 18.95
N PHE A 74 -8.66 -22.83 19.63
CA PHE A 74 -9.38 -23.40 20.75
C PHE A 74 -10.88 -23.51 20.45
N GLU A 75 -11.30 -23.35 19.19
CA GLU A 75 -12.68 -23.58 18.74
C GLU A 75 -13.18 -24.99 19.09
N GLY A 76 -12.31 -26.00 19.02
CA GLY A 76 -12.61 -27.34 19.51
C GLY A 76 -12.76 -27.44 21.04
N VAL A 77 -12.17 -26.52 21.80
CA VAL A 77 -12.33 -26.41 23.25
C VAL A 77 -13.60 -25.64 23.60
N TYR A 78 -13.93 -24.56 22.88
CA TYR A 78 -15.19 -23.84 23.02
C TYR A 78 -16.39 -24.75 22.75
N ASN A 79 -16.40 -25.46 21.60
CA ASN A 79 -17.47 -26.40 21.28
C ASN A 79 -17.58 -27.56 22.29
N ALA A 80 -16.47 -27.96 22.93
CA ALA A 80 -16.47 -28.99 23.96
C ALA A 80 -16.97 -28.46 25.31
N ILE A 81 -16.67 -27.20 25.65
CA ILE A 81 -17.17 -26.51 26.84
C ILE A 81 -18.68 -26.29 26.72
N ASP A 82 -19.13 -25.69 25.60
CA ASP A 82 -20.55 -25.43 25.35
C ASP A 82 -21.37 -26.73 25.39
N TRP A 83 -20.85 -27.80 24.77
CA TRP A 83 -21.47 -29.12 24.85
C TRP A 83 -21.53 -29.67 26.28
N LEU A 84 -20.47 -29.51 27.09
CA LEU A 84 -20.45 -29.98 28.48
C LEU A 84 -21.42 -29.20 29.37
N GLU A 85 -21.52 -27.89 29.20
CA GLU A 85 -22.47 -27.05 29.94
C GLU A 85 -23.92 -27.37 29.56
N GLU A 86 -24.20 -27.57 28.26
CA GLU A 86 -25.53 -27.93 27.76
C GLU A 86 -25.96 -29.36 28.11
N ASN A 87 -25.03 -30.32 28.13
CA ASN A 87 -25.36 -31.76 28.17
C ASN A 87 -24.93 -32.50 29.44
N ALA A 88 -23.97 -31.97 30.21
CA ALA A 88 -23.42 -32.66 31.38
C ALA A 88 -23.80 -32.02 32.73
N GLY A 89 -24.41 -30.83 32.74
CA GLY A 89 -24.97 -30.20 33.95
C GLY A 89 -23.96 -30.01 35.09
N GLY A 90 -22.68 -29.83 34.78
CA GLY A 90 -21.60 -29.78 35.78
C GLY A 90 -20.55 -28.70 35.50
N GLU A 91 -19.99 -28.15 36.58
CA GLU A 91 -18.87 -27.21 36.54
C GLU A 91 -17.65 -27.81 35.82
N LEU A 92 -17.01 -26.99 34.97
CA LEU A 92 -15.77 -27.38 34.29
C LEU A 92 -14.66 -27.74 35.30
N PRO A 93 -13.86 -28.79 35.04
CA PRO A 93 -12.70 -29.11 35.87
C PRO A 93 -11.75 -27.91 36.00
N GLY A 94 -11.21 -27.66 37.19
CA GLY A 94 -10.44 -26.44 37.53
C GLY A 94 -9.42 -25.93 36.48
N PRO A 95 -8.61 -26.78 35.83
CA PRO A 95 -7.70 -26.33 34.78
C PRO A 95 -8.43 -25.86 33.51
N LEU A 96 -9.55 -26.49 33.15
CA LEU A 96 -10.37 -26.15 31.99
C LEU A 96 -11.23 -24.91 32.25
N SER A 97 -11.74 -24.72 33.48
CA SER A 97 -12.43 -23.47 33.85
C SER A 97 -11.48 -22.27 33.83
N VAL A 98 -10.23 -22.45 34.26
CA VAL A 98 -9.19 -21.40 34.16
C VAL A 98 -8.79 -21.12 32.70
N LEU A 99 -8.76 -22.13 31.84
CA LEU A 99 -8.50 -21.95 30.40
C LEU A 99 -9.66 -21.23 29.70
N ALA A 100 -10.91 -21.61 29.99
CA ALA A 100 -12.12 -20.93 29.49
C ALA A 100 -12.18 -19.46 29.92
N ALA A 101 -11.91 -19.19 31.21
CA ALA A 101 -11.85 -17.82 31.73
C ALA A 101 -10.66 -17.01 31.18
N ARG A 102 -9.59 -17.66 30.69
CA ARG A 102 -8.44 -17.00 30.05
C ARG A 102 -8.69 -16.64 28.59
N SER A 103 -9.53 -17.41 27.92
CA SER A 103 -9.81 -17.28 26.50
C SER A 103 -10.94 -16.28 26.19
N ASP A 104 -11.76 -15.97 27.20
CA ASP A 104 -12.84 -14.98 27.14
C ASP A 104 -12.42 -13.57 27.60
N ARG A 105 -11.10 -13.29 27.62
CA ARG A 105 -10.59 -12.08 28.27
C ARG A 105 -10.67 -10.84 27.39
N ASN A 106 -11.81 -10.19 27.52
CA ASN A 106 -11.98 -8.75 27.38
C ASN A 106 -11.22 -7.97 28.48
N PHE A 107 -10.11 -8.49 29.03
CA PHE A 107 -9.38 -7.88 30.15
C PHE A 107 -7.87 -8.10 29.98
N PHE A 108 -7.06 -7.03 30.09
CA PHE A 108 -5.61 -7.11 29.87
C PHE A 108 -4.86 -7.89 30.97
N VAL A 109 -5.42 -7.91 32.17
CA VAL A 109 -4.98 -8.64 33.37
C VAL A 109 -6.24 -9.21 34.06
N LEU A 110 -6.09 -10.16 34.97
CA LEU A 110 -7.21 -10.65 35.78
C LEU A 110 -7.90 -9.48 36.54
N PRO A 111 -9.24 -9.37 36.56
CA PRO A 111 -9.93 -8.30 37.29
C PRO A 111 -9.48 -8.16 38.75
N GLU A 112 -9.25 -9.28 39.44
CA GLU A 112 -8.75 -9.34 40.83
C GLU A 112 -7.29 -8.87 40.99
N LYS A 113 -6.58 -8.62 39.89
CA LYS A 113 -5.25 -8.01 39.84
C LYS A 113 -5.28 -6.60 39.25
N GLY A 114 -6.46 -5.97 39.20
CA GLY A 114 -6.64 -4.62 38.66
C GLY A 114 -6.84 -4.58 37.15
N GLY A 115 -7.15 -5.71 36.51
CA GLY A 115 -7.45 -5.75 35.09
C GLY A 115 -8.72 -4.97 34.75
N GLN A 116 -8.61 -4.04 33.79
CA GLN A 116 -9.75 -3.31 33.26
C GLN A 116 -10.33 -4.01 32.03
N TYR A 117 -11.64 -3.87 31.86
CA TYR A 117 -12.35 -4.37 30.69
C TYR A 117 -11.89 -3.60 29.45
N ARG A 118 -11.65 -4.32 28.36
CA ARG A 118 -11.32 -3.80 27.04
C ARG A 118 -12.05 -4.66 26.02
N ASP A 119 -12.92 -4.00 25.26
CA ASP A 119 -13.60 -4.63 24.14
C ASP A 119 -12.54 -5.11 23.12
N PRO A 120 -12.53 -6.40 22.71
CA PRO A 120 -11.65 -6.90 21.68
C PRO A 120 -11.78 -6.13 20.36
N GLU A 121 -12.95 -5.56 20.07
CA GLU A 121 -13.17 -4.70 18.90
C GLU A 121 -12.43 -3.35 19.01
N GLU A 122 -11.94 -2.97 20.20
CA GLU A 122 -11.07 -1.81 20.42
C GLU A 122 -9.57 -2.17 20.38
N VAL A 123 -9.21 -3.44 20.14
CA VAL A 123 -7.82 -3.87 20.01
C VAL A 123 -7.40 -3.76 18.55
N HIS A 124 -6.57 -2.76 18.26
CA HIS A 124 -6.04 -2.50 16.93
C HIS A 124 -4.70 -3.22 16.75
N LEU A 125 -4.51 -3.89 15.61
CA LEU A 125 -3.23 -4.51 15.26
C LEU A 125 -2.16 -3.43 15.04
N HIS A 126 -0.95 -3.70 15.51
CA HIS A 126 0.18 -2.77 15.38
C HIS A 126 1.18 -3.20 14.31
N ASP A 127 0.78 -4.12 13.42
CA ASP A 127 1.61 -4.59 12.32
C ASP A 127 1.86 -3.51 11.27
N MET A 128 0.96 -2.52 11.16
CA MET A 128 1.12 -1.33 10.32
C MET A 128 1.60 -1.66 8.89
N PRO A 129 0.83 -2.50 8.15
CA PRO A 129 1.25 -2.97 6.84
C PRO A 129 1.45 -1.79 5.89
N GLY A 130 2.35 -1.97 4.94
CA GLY A 130 2.75 -0.92 4.02
C GLY A 130 3.61 -1.49 2.91
N VAL A 131 4.64 -0.76 2.52
CA VAL A 131 5.47 -1.12 1.36
C VAL A 131 6.31 -2.39 1.52
N SER A 132 6.35 -3.00 2.70
CA SER A 132 6.96 -4.31 2.94
C SER A 132 5.96 -5.47 2.89
N ASP A 133 4.67 -5.19 2.83
CA ASP A 133 3.60 -6.18 2.74
C ASP A 133 3.07 -6.22 1.30
N GLU A 134 3.48 -7.25 0.57
CA GLU A 134 3.12 -7.41 -0.84
C GLU A 134 1.61 -7.59 -1.05
N ILE A 135 0.92 -8.31 -0.15
CA ILE A 135 -0.52 -8.55 -0.27
C ILE A 135 -1.25 -7.23 -0.06
N PHE A 136 -0.85 -6.44 0.93
CA PHE A 136 -1.39 -5.11 1.18
C PHE A 136 -1.19 -4.18 -0.03
N MET A 137 0.03 -4.16 -0.60
CA MET A 137 0.36 -3.34 -1.76
C MET A 137 -0.44 -3.75 -3.01
N ARG A 138 -0.60 -5.05 -3.28
CA ARG A 138 -1.42 -5.56 -4.38
C ARG A 138 -2.90 -5.16 -4.24
N ASN A 139 -3.42 -5.13 -3.01
CA ASN A 139 -4.81 -4.73 -2.74
C ASN A 139 -5.06 -3.22 -2.90
N ALA A 140 -4.01 -2.40 -2.83
CA ALA A 140 -4.12 -0.94 -2.96
C ALA A 140 -4.35 -0.47 -4.40
N VAL A 141 -4.00 -1.29 -5.40
CA VAL A 141 -4.09 -0.96 -6.83
C VAL A 141 -5.00 -1.92 -7.61
N ALA A 142 -5.41 -1.50 -8.79
CA ALA A 142 -5.95 -2.38 -9.81
C ALA A 142 -5.49 -1.92 -11.19
N MET A 143 -5.44 -2.86 -12.14
CA MET A 143 -5.08 -2.58 -13.53
C MET A 143 -6.03 -3.31 -14.47
N ASP A 144 -6.57 -2.58 -15.44
CA ASP A 144 -7.35 -3.13 -16.55
C ASP A 144 -6.69 -2.79 -17.88
N LEU A 145 -6.87 -3.68 -18.86
CA LEU A 145 -6.42 -3.49 -20.23
C LEU A 145 -7.60 -3.62 -21.19
N THR A 146 -7.59 -2.79 -22.22
CA THR A 146 -8.44 -2.95 -23.40
C THR A 146 -7.59 -2.81 -24.66
N SER A 147 -8.00 -3.45 -25.73
CA SER A 147 -7.28 -3.41 -27.01
C SER A 147 -8.22 -3.21 -28.19
N ARG A 148 -7.67 -2.62 -29.26
CA ARG A 148 -8.33 -2.49 -30.56
C ARG A 148 -7.30 -2.61 -31.67
N SER A 149 -7.50 -3.56 -32.57
CA SER A 149 -6.69 -3.72 -33.78
C SER A 149 -7.39 -3.07 -34.98
N HIS A 150 -6.66 -2.27 -35.77
CA HIS A 150 -7.14 -1.69 -37.01
C HIS A 150 -5.98 -1.28 -37.93
N ASN A 151 -6.06 -1.57 -39.23
CA ASN A 151 -5.10 -1.14 -40.25
C ASN A 151 -3.62 -1.44 -39.94
N GLY A 152 -3.31 -2.64 -39.45
CA GLY A 152 -1.93 -3.02 -39.10
C GLY A 152 -1.40 -2.34 -37.84
N GLU A 153 -2.28 -1.76 -37.02
CA GLU A 153 -1.95 -1.20 -35.72
C GLU A 153 -2.78 -1.85 -34.61
N LEU A 154 -2.15 -1.99 -33.45
CA LEU A 154 -2.78 -2.43 -32.22
C LEU A 154 -2.72 -1.29 -31.20
N VAL A 155 -3.89 -0.78 -30.81
CA VAL A 155 -4.01 0.20 -29.73
C VAL A 155 -4.34 -0.54 -28.44
N VAL A 156 -3.50 -0.38 -27.43
CA VAL A 156 -3.69 -0.89 -26.06
C VAL A 156 -3.96 0.30 -25.14
N GLN A 157 -5.05 0.28 -24.39
CA GLN A 157 -5.31 1.23 -23.32
C GLN A 157 -5.19 0.52 -21.98
N ALA A 158 -4.34 1.08 -21.12
CA ALA A 158 -4.16 0.65 -19.75
C ALA A 158 -4.84 1.63 -18.79
N ARG A 159 -5.58 1.09 -17.82
CA ARG A 159 -6.19 1.85 -16.73
C ARG A 159 -5.57 1.38 -15.42
N VAL A 160 -4.83 2.25 -14.74
CA VAL A 160 -4.22 1.95 -13.44
C VAL A 160 -4.95 2.75 -12.36
N MET A 161 -5.52 2.05 -11.38
CA MET A 161 -6.38 2.62 -10.37
C MET A 161 -5.70 2.60 -9.01
N ASN A 162 -5.70 3.74 -8.33
CA ASN A 162 -5.54 3.77 -6.89
C ASN A 162 -6.87 3.34 -6.26
N LYS A 163 -7.02 2.02 -6.08
CA LYS A 163 -8.30 1.39 -5.76
C LYS A 163 -8.71 1.62 -4.31
N GLY A 164 -7.74 1.66 -3.40
CA GLY A 164 -7.99 1.57 -1.97
C GLY A 164 -7.41 2.70 -1.12
N ALA A 165 -6.31 3.33 -1.53
CA ALA A 165 -5.59 4.24 -0.67
C ALA A 165 -6.25 5.62 -0.59
N GLY A 166 -6.31 6.16 0.64
CA GLY A 166 -6.73 7.53 0.89
C GLY A 166 -5.65 8.57 0.53
N HIS A 167 -4.44 8.15 0.17
CA HIS A 167 -3.34 9.01 -0.25
C HIS A 167 -2.86 8.62 -1.65
N HIS A 168 -1.85 9.31 -2.19
CA HIS A 168 -1.30 8.97 -3.51
C HIS A 168 -0.65 7.57 -3.51
N ILE A 169 -0.44 6.98 -4.69
CA ILE A 169 0.33 5.73 -4.81
C ILE A 169 1.43 5.87 -5.88
N PRO A 170 2.69 5.59 -5.53
CA PRO A 170 3.20 5.33 -4.17
C PRO A 170 3.37 6.61 -3.31
N THR A 171 2.80 6.65 -2.09
CA THR A 171 3.03 7.77 -1.13
C THR A 171 4.34 7.59 -0.34
N GLY A 172 4.68 8.55 0.52
CA GLY A 172 5.77 8.48 1.49
C GLY A 172 7.10 8.93 0.87
N SER A 173 8.13 8.11 1.01
CA SER A 173 9.48 8.43 0.50
C SER A 173 9.46 8.75 -1.00
N PRO A 174 10.14 9.83 -1.43
CA PRO A 174 10.26 10.20 -2.85
C PRO A 174 11.08 9.17 -3.65
N LEU A 175 11.79 8.27 -2.99
CA LEU A 175 12.53 7.17 -3.63
C LEU A 175 11.62 6.10 -4.23
N ARG A 176 10.35 6.07 -3.81
CA ARG A 176 9.40 5.04 -4.25
C ARG A 176 8.95 5.32 -5.68
N GLN A 177 8.98 4.27 -6.48
CA GLN A 177 8.66 4.31 -7.90
C GLN A 177 7.65 3.21 -8.23
N MET A 178 6.75 3.49 -9.16
CA MET A 178 5.89 2.48 -9.76
C MET A 178 5.93 2.62 -11.27
N PHE A 179 5.99 1.52 -11.99
CA PHE A 179 6.11 1.48 -13.45
C PHE A 179 5.01 0.63 -14.04
N LEU A 180 4.25 1.20 -14.97
CA LEU A 180 3.47 0.43 -15.92
C LEU A 180 4.40 0.05 -17.08
N VAL A 181 4.58 -1.25 -17.30
CA VAL A 181 5.33 -1.81 -18.43
C VAL A 181 4.34 -2.49 -19.36
N ILE A 182 4.36 -2.16 -20.65
CA ILE A 182 3.52 -2.78 -21.69
C ILE A 182 4.44 -3.49 -22.69
N GLU A 183 4.26 -4.79 -22.80
CA GLU A 183 4.97 -5.65 -23.73
C GLU A 183 3.96 -6.19 -24.74
N ALA A 184 4.21 -6.02 -26.03
CA ALA A 184 3.40 -6.60 -27.09
C ALA A 184 4.30 -7.45 -27.99
N THR A 185 3.92 -8.70 -28.25
CA THR A 185 4.72 -9.64 -29.04
C THR A 185 3.87 -10.33 -30.11
N ASP A 186 4.48 -10.66 -31.25
CA ASP A 186 3.85 -11.51 -32.26
C ASP A 186 3.80 -12.99 -31.83
N ALA A 187 3.26 -13.83 -32.72
CA ALA A 187 3.13 -15.28 -32.51
C ALA A 187 4.47 -16.02 -32.31
N SER A 188 5.59 -15.45 -32.73
CA SER A 188 6.94 -16.00 -32.51
C SER A 188 7.56 -15.54 -31.19
N GLY A 189 6.90 -14.62 -30.49
CA GLY A 189 7.42 -13.96 -29.29
C GLY A 189 8.31 -12.75 -29.58
N ALA A 190 8.39 -12.27 -30.83
CA ALA A 190 9.18 -11.10 -31.16
C ALA A 190 8.44 -9.80 -30.75
N PRO A 191 9.12 -8.81 -30.16
CA PRO A 191 8.48 -7.58 -29.69
C PRO A 191 7.99 -6.72 -30.86
N LEU A 192 6.76 -6.21 -30.73
CA LEU A 192 6.18 -5.26 -31.66
C LEU A 192 6.77 -3.86 -31.46
N THR A 193 6.86 -3.10 -32.56
CA THR A 193 7.38 -1.73 -32.53
C THR A 193 6.33 -0.77 -31.98
N LEU A 194 6.65 -0.05 -30.90
CA LEU A 194 5.83 1.08 -30.43
C LEU A 194 5.86 2.22 -31.44
N LYS A 195 4.69 2.65 -31.91
CA LYS A 195 4.50 3.79 -32.82
C LYS A 195 4.12 5.07 -32.07
N GLN A 196 3.30 4.95 -31.03
CA GLN A 196 2.83 6.06 -30.23
C GLN A 196 2.57 5.60 -28.78
N GLY A 197 2.89 6.43 -27.79
CA GLY A 197 2.68 6.12 -26.38
C GLY A 197 3.88 6.57 -25.54
N GLY A 198 3.77 6.40 -24.22
CA GLY A 198 4.88 6.65 -23.30
C GLY A 198 5.96 5.58 -23.41
N ALA A 199 7.20 5.98 -23.14
CA ALA A 199 8.31 5.08 -22.86
C ALA A 199 8.85 5.38 -21.46
N LEU A 200 9.33 4.36 -20.77
CA LEU A 200 9.88 4.51 -19.44
C LEU A 200 11.20 5.31 -19.50
N PRO A 201 11.41 6.22 -18.55
CA PRO A 201 12.56 7.12 -18.55
C PRO A 201 13.87 6.38 -18.23
N GLU A 202 15.00 6.99 -18.57
CA GLU A 202 16.35 6.42 -18.35
C GLU A 202 16.61 6.04 -16.88
N TRP A 203 16.07 6.81 -15.94
CA TRP A 203 16.22 6.51 -14.50
C TRP A 203 15.44 5.26 -14.04
N ALA A 204 14.63 4.65 -14.91
CA ALA A 204 14.05 3.33 -14.66
C ALA A 204 15.07 2.19 -14.86
N VAL A 205 16.29 2.50 -15.31
CA VAL A 205 17.44 1.60 -15.44
C VAL A 205 17.15 0.39 -16.32
N ASP A 206 16.82 -0.76 -15.73
CA ASP A 206 16.53 -2.02 -16.42
C ASP A 206 15.23 -1.98 -17.25
N LEU A 207 14.33 -1.06 -16.92
CA LEU A 207 13.08 -0.84 -17.64
C LEU A 207 13.14 0.35 -18.62
N ALA A 208 14.28 1.05 -18.71
CA ALA A 208 14.42 2.24 -19.54
C ALA A 208 14.06 1.97 -21.01
N GLY A 209 13.32 2.89 -21.63
CA GLY A 209 12.88 2.80 -23.02
C GLY A 209 11.73 1.82 -23.29
N ALA A 210 11.36 0.95 -22.33
CA ALA A 210 10.23 0.06 -22.51
C ALA A 210 8.91 0.85 -22.64
N PRO A 211 7.95 0.42 -23.48
CA PRO A 211 6.64 1.06 -23.57
C PRO A 211 5.96 1.06 -22.21
N GLY A 212 5.50 2.23 -21.75
CA GLY A 212 5.00 2.34 -20.38
C GLY A 212 4.88 3.74 -19.84
N LYS A 213 4.63 3.82 -18.53
CA LYS A 213 4.53 5.06 -17.77
C LYS A 213 5.10 4.87 -16.37
N ALA A 214 5.90 5.84 -15.93
CA ALA A 214 6.38 5.90 -14.56
C ALA A 214 5.45 6.75 -13.70
N PHE A 215 5.26 6.34 -12.46
CA PHE A 215 4.49 7.01 -11.41
C PHE A 215 5.44 7.25 -10.23
N ALA A 216 6.00 8.45 -10.14
CA ALA A 216 7.01 8.80 -9.13
C ALA A 216 6.95 10.29 -8.79
N LYS A 217 7.52 10.65 -7.64
CA LYS A 217 7.85 12.06 -7.33
C LYS A 217 9.33 12.26 -7.63
N VAL A 218 9.63 12.94 -8.72
CA VAL A 218 10.99 13.24 -9.17
C VAL A 218 11.44 14.56 -8.55
N LEU A 219 12.60 14.51 -7.90
CA LEU A 219 13.24 15.68 -7.29
C LEU A 219 14.40 16.14 -8.15
N ARG A 220 14.61 17.45 -8.20
CA ARG A 220 15.81 18.07 -8.77
C ARG A 220 16.56 18.85 -7.70
N ASP A 221 17.87 18.64 -7.63
CA ASP A 221 18.79 19.45 -6.82
C ASP A 221 18.96 20.82 -7.47
N GLU A 222 18.63 21.89 -6.75
CA GLU A 222 18.70 23.25 -7.28
C GLU A 222 20.14 23.75 -7.47
N LEU A 223 21.09 23.22 -6.71
CA LEU A 223 22.48 23.66 -6.76
C LEU A 223 23.24 22.98 -7.91
N THR A 224 23.01 21.69 -8.12
CA THR A 224 23.78 20.88 -9.08
C THR A 224 23.03 20.61 -10.39
N GLY A 225 21.70 20.72 -10.39
CA GLY A 225 20.85 20.30 -11.50
C GLY A 225 20.66 18.79 -11.60
N GLU A 226 21.13 18.00 -10.63
CA GLU A 226 20.93 16.55 -10.57
C GLU A 226 19.42 16.20 -10.55
N GLU A 227 18.95 15.48 -11.57
CA GLU A 227 17.56 15.05 -11.73
C GLU A 227 17.51 13.67 -12.41
N PRO A 228 16.87 12.64 -11.81
CA PRO A 228 16.37 12.62 -10.43
C PRO A 228 17.51 12.67 -9.41
N THR A 229 17.32 13.39 -8.31
CA THR A 229 18.19 13.24 -7.12
C THR A 229 17.52 12.45 -6.01
N TYR A 230 18.30 11.61 -5.33
CA TYR A 230 17.87 10.86 -4.13
C TYR A 230 18.09 11.65 -2.84
N ALA A 231 18.92 12.70 -2.93
CA ALA A 231 19.42 13.47 -1.80
C ALA A 231 18.40 14.54 -1.37
N HIS A 232 17.22 14.10 -0.90
CA HIS A 232 16.14 14.99 -0.44
C HIS A 232 16.53 15.89 0.75
N TRP A 233 17.68 15.66 1.39
CA TRP A 233 18.27 16.53 2.41
C TRP A 233 19.06 17.73 1.83
N ARG A 234 19.30 17.77 0.51
CA ARG A 234 19.83 18.95 -0.19
C ARG A 234 18.68 19.89 -0.55
N THR A 235 19.00 21.10 -0.98
CA THR A 235 18.03 22.04 -1.55
C THR A 235 17.44 21.49 -2.85
N VAL A 236 16.20 21.00 -2.78
CA VAL A 236 15.53 20.32 -3.89
C VAL A 236 14.17 20.93 -4.17
N VAL A 237 13.73 20.82 -5.43
CA VAL A 237 12.36 21.10 -5.87
C VAL A 237 11.73 19.84 -6.45
N ILE A 238 10.39 19.80 -6.45
CA ILE A 238 9.64 18.77 -7.18
C ILE A 238 9.72 19.12 -8.67
N ALA A 239 10.49 18.35 -9.42
CA ALA A 239 10.58 18.50 -10.88
C ALA A 239 9.34 17.94 -11.56
N GLU A 240 8.85 16.79 -11.06
CA GLU A 240 7.66 16.13 -11.58
C GLU A 240 7.00 15.30 -10.46
N ASP A 241 5.66 15.22 -10.47
CA ASP A 241 4.92 14.26 -9.65
C ASP A 241 3.86 13.58 -10.52
N THR A 242 4.17 12.37 -10.96
CA THR A 242 3.32 11.53 -11.81
C THR A 242 2.58 10.47 -11.00
N ARG A 243 2.68 10.46 -9.68
CA ARG A 243 2.00 9.47 -8.82
C ARG A 243 0.50 9.53 -9.01
N ILE A 244 -0.18 8.41 -8.84
CA ILE A 244 -1.64 8.35 -8.98
C ILE A 244 -2.27 8.95 -7.72
N PRO A 245 -3.07 10.03 -7.81
CA PRO A 245 -3.70 10.62 -6.64
C PRO A 245 -4.60 9.65 -5.87
N ALA A 246 -4.96 10.02 -4.64
CA ALA A 246 -5.90 9.25 -3.82
C ALA A 246 -7.18 8.96 -4.61
N ARG A 247 -7.59 7.68 -4.66
CA ARG A 247 -8.82 7.23 -5.36
C ARG A 247 -8.88 7.51 -6.86
N ALA A 248 -7.81 8.02 -7.47
CA ALA A 248 -7.78 8.39 -8.88
C ALA A 248 -7.47 7.20 -9.79
N THR A 249 -7.68 7.41 -11.08
CA THR A 249 -7.34 6.45 -12.14
C THR A 249 -6.49 7.13 -13.18
N ASP A 250 -5.33 6.55 -13.48
CA ASP A 250 -4.54 6.90 -14.65
C ASP A 250 -5.02 6.10 -15.87
N ILE A 251 -5.09 6.75 -17.02
CA ILE A 251 -5.41 6.11 -18.29
C ILE A 251 -4.32 6.49 -19.29
N SER A 252 -3.65 5.49 -19.85
CA SER A 252 -2.61 5.67 -20.87
C SER A 252 -2.89 4.77 -22.08
N SER A 253 -2.44 5.18 -23.26
CA SER A 253 -2.65 4.43 -24.51
C SER A 253 -1.35 4.28 -25.29
N TYR A 254 -1.18 3.10 -25.90
CA TYR A 254 0.02 2.65 -26.59
C TYR A 254 -0.38 2.03 -27.91
N THR A 255 0.15 2.54 -29.01
CA THR A 255 -0.11 2.07 -30.36
C THR A 255 1.13 1.32 -30.85
N PHE A 256 0.97 0.05 -31.19
CA PHE A 256 2.00 -0.81 -31.74
C PHE A 256 1.75 -1.07 -33.22
N ALA A 257 2.81 -1.21 -34.00
CA ALA A 257 2.70 -1.84 -35.32
C ALA A 257 2.41 -3.33 -35.12
N ALA A 258 1.27 -3.79 -35.65
CA ALA A 258 0.80 -5.16 -35.52
C ALA A 258 0.87 -5.88 -36.89
N PRO A 259 1.19 -7.18 -36.92
CA PRO A 259 1.12 -7.95 -38.14
C PRO A 259 -0.31 -8.00 -38.67
N GLU A 260 -0.47 -8.10 -40.00
CA GLU A 260 -1.80 -8.23 -40.62
C GLU A 260 -2.48 -9.56 -40.28
N ASN A 261 -1.70 -10.59 -39.92
CA ASN A 261 -2.18 -11.93 -39.61
C ASN A 261 -1.41 -12.52 -38.42
N GLY A 262 -2.12 -13.32 -37.62
CA GLY A 262 -1.55 -14.10 -36.53
C GLY A 262 -1.70 -13.42 -35.17
N PRO A 263 -1.72 -14.23 -34.09
CA PRO A 263 -2.04 -13.72 -32.78
C PRO A 263 -0.97 -12.78 -32.26
N VAL A 264 -1.40 -11.75 -31.53
CA VAL A 264 -0.55 -10.84 -30.77
C VAL A 264 -0.85 -11.01 -29.29
N THR A 265 0.20 -11.18 -28.49
CA THR A 265 0.09 -11.22 -27.03
C THR A 265 0.51 -9.87 -26.47
N VAL A 266 -0.34 -9.27 -25.65
CA VAL A 266 -0.03 -8.07 -24.87
C VAL A 266 0.03 -8.45 -23.40
N ARG A 267 1.16 -8.18 -22.76
CA ARG A 267 1.35 -8.30 -21.32
C ARG A 267 1.58 -6.92 -20.72
N ALA A 268 0.81 -6.56 -19.70
CA ALA A 268 1.06 -5.39 -18.89
C ALA A 268 1.42 -5.81 -17.46
N ARG A 269 2.44 -5.16 -16.91
CA ARG A 269 2.89 -5.34 -15.52
C ARG A 269 2.93 -3.99 -14.82
N LEU A 270 2.40 -3.95 -13.61
CA LEU A 270 2.55 -2.81 -12.70
C LEU A 270 3.59 -3.18 -11.65
N VAL A 271 4.78 -2.62 -11.82
CA VAL A 271 5.97 -2.92 -11.01
C VAL A 271 6.13 -1.85 -9.95
N PHE A 272 6.29 -2.23 -8.69
CA PHE A 272 6.61 -1.33 -7.60
C PHE A 272 8.05 -1.53 -7.16
N ARG A 273 8.79 -0.43 -7.11
CA ARG A 273 10.20 -0.37 -6.73
C ARG A 273 10.34 0.56 -5.53
N ARG A 274 10.81 0.02 -4.40
CA ARG A 274 10.91 0.77 -3.13
C ARG A 274 11.96 1.87 -3.18
N SER A 275 13.06 1.61 -3.89
CA SER A 275 14.21 2.50 -4.05
C SER A 275 14.76 2.42 -5.48
N PRO A 276 15.29 3.49 -6.08
CA PRO A 276 15.87 3.47 -7.43
C PRO A 276 16.93 2.37 -7.60
N LEU A 277 16.93 1.67 -8.73
CA LEU A 277 17.74 0.45 -8.90
C LEU A 277 19.24 0.73 -8.89
N ASP A 278 19.68 1.82 -9.49
CA ASP A 278 21.08 2.28 -9.46
C ASP A 278 21.54 2.59 -8.03
N LEU A 279 20.67 3.18 -7.19
CA LEU A 279 20.93 3.39 -5.77
C LEU A 279 21.05 2.05 -5.03
N GLN A 280 20.15 1.09 -5.29
CA GLN A 280 20.25 -0.24 -4.71
C GLN A 280 21.56 -0.93 -5.08
N GLN A 281 21.93 -0.89 -6.37
CA GLN A 281 23.18 -1.47 -6.89
C GLN A 281 24.41 -0.83 -6.25
N TRP A 282 24.45 0.50 -6.16
CA TRP A 282 25.54 1.23 -5.51
C TRP A 282 25.68 0.84 -4.03
N LYS A 283 24.56 0.61 -3.33
CA LYS A 283 24.55 0.25 -1.92
C LYS A 283 24.64 -1.25 -1.64
N GLY A 284 24.52 -2.09 -2.66
CA GLY A 284 24.41 -3.55 -2.50
C GLY A 284 23.15 -3.97 -1.74
N TRP A 285 22.05 -3.25 -1.91
CA TRP A 285 20.77 -3.59 -1.27
C TRP A 285 20.06 -4.72 -2.03
N ASP A 286 19.54 -5.69 -1.28
CA ASP A 286 18.64 -6.73 -1.78
C ASP A 286 17.19 -6.27 -1.55
N ASP A 287 16.65 -5.50 -2.51
CA ASP A 287 15.33 -4.88 -2.44
C ASP A 287 14.55 -5.11 -3.75
N PRO A 288 14.13 -6.36 -4.03
CA PRO A 288 13.54 -6.72 -5.30
C PRO A 288 12.21 -6.01 -5.54
N ASP A 289 11.94 -5.76 -6.82
CA ASP A 289 10.67 -5.21 -7.28
C ASP A 289 9.50 -6.12 -6.91
N MET A 290 8.34 -5.51 -6.63
CA MET A 290 7.08 -6.20 -6.42
C MET A 290 6.18 -6.03 -7.64
N ILE A 291 5.61 -7.12 -8.15
CA ILE A 291 4.54 -7.05 -9.17
C ILE A 291 3.22 -6.82 -8.46
N LEU A 292 2.67 -5.61 -8.57
CA LEU A 292 1.40 -5.26 -7.95
C LEU A 292 0.19 -5.74 -8.74
N ALA A 293 0.32 -5.78 -10.07
CA ALA A 293 -0.70 -6.28 -10.97
C ALA A 293 -0.08 -6.76 -12.28
N GLU A 294 -0.68 -7.78 -12.87
CA GLU A 294 -0.31 -8.28 -14.20
C GLU A 294 -1.58 -8.64 -14.97
N LYS A 295 -1.59 -8.31 -16.26
CA LYS A 295 -2.66 -8.63 -17.20
C LYS A 295 -2.06 -9.10 -18.51
N GLU A 296 -2.69 -10.10 -19.10
CA GLU A 296 -2.33 -10.60 -20.42
C GLU A 296 -3.59 -10.63 -21.29
N LEU A 297 -3.45 -10.19 -22.54
CA LEU A 297 -4.46 -10.27 -23.58
C LEU A 297 -3.85 -11.00 -24.79
N VAL A 298 -4.56 -11.98 -25.31
CA VAL A 298 -4.27 -12.58 -26.62
C VAL A 298 -5.28 -12.03 -27.61
N ILE A 299 -4.79 -11.44 -28.69
CA ILE A 299 -5.58 -10.81 -29.74
C ILE A 299 -5.36 -11.63 -31.00
N GLU A 300 -6.44 -12.18 -31.56
CA GLU A 300 -6.43 -12.99 -32.78
C GLU A 300 -6.37 -12.15 -34.06
#